data_AF-A0A2H6GXT0-F1
#
_entry.id   AF-A0A2H6GXT0-F1
#
_cell.length_a   1.000
_cell.length_b   1.000
_cell.length_c   1.000
_cell.angle_alpha   90.00
_cell.angle_beta   90.00
_cell.angle_gamma   90.00
#
_symmetry.space_group_name_H-M   'P 1'
#
loop_
_entity.id
_entity.type
_entity.pdbx_description
1 polymer ?
#
loop_
_entity_poly.entity_id
_entity_poly.type
_entity_poly.pdbx_seq_one_letter_code
_entity_poly.pdbx_strand_id
1 'polypeptide(L)'
;MSENKVWFSHGEEIYEVKKGWFLKKGGFAWTGKTKIWNWDNCTVGLAKPRSDRTLIIVRSDTNKNSKFMGDRPVKIRFMLGFEVRKILSGPVFEKPVKRGGKLKEGVWNGSKGRYVIRLRGSPTGDEFDWSDDYWIWVYDDDLSGMKNIDALHRQIEANLSSKITSDNVFKVDSAPINNDDVVPVIYQPAVDSLKNFIREINCKRQQINGVDYIEVTLIFENERLQKSDDFDKTYKFARKDLLFGREKDIERFKIILKEGKPDHLLFPGIYSKEMENGVCRERDILFDSTHGDTVKNPDKAPKRPIKYFFADLNHPIVFVNTSNHAMAGDDANHRLWKWEYIPWEENGAAVYRGDSSLADVEKRFPEPPLWGVPKWIFGLANRLRQKNRAPCDSEL
;
A
#
# COMPACT_ATOMS: atom_id res chain seq x y z
N MET A 1 -17.98 10.35 -19.06
CA MET A 1 -16.75 10.49 -19.84
C MET A 1 -16.06 9.14 -19.83
N SER A 2 -15.74 8.55 -20.98
CA SER A 2 -14.98 7.29 -20.98
C SER A 2 -13.57 7.60 -20.50
N GLU A 3 -13.20 7.12 -19.32
CA GLU A 3 -11.82 7.17 -18.84
C GLU A 3 -10.91 6.55 -19.92
N ASN A 4 -9.70 7.11 -20.09
CA ASN A 4 -8.71 6.67 -21.06
C ASN A 4 -8.16 5.29 -20.70
N LYS A 5 -8.99 4.25 -20.84
CA LYS A 5 -8.67 2.89 -20.42
C LYS A 5 -7.71 2.24 -21.41
N VAL A 6 -6.72 1.54 -20.87
CA VAL A 6 -5.70 0.79 -21.60
C VAL A 6 -5.51 -0.58 -20.96
N TRP A 7 -4.82 -1.46 -21.67
CA TRP A 7 -4.24 -2.67 -21.07
C TRP A 7 -2.86 -2.36 -20.51
N PHE A 8 -2.52 -3.07 -19.43
CA PHE A 8 -1.23 -2.98 -18.80
C PHE A 8 -0.69 -4.38 -18.52
N SER A 9 0.58 -4.60 -18.84
CA SER A 9 1.28 -5.83 -18.52
C SER A 9 2.59 -5.53 -17.82
N HIS A 10 2.98 -6.43 -16.92
CA HIS A 10 4.30 -6.39 -16.28
C HIS A 10 4.75 -7.80 -15.91
N GLY A 11 6.07 -7.98 -15.84
CA GLY A 11 6.65 -9.13 -15.16
C GLY A 11 6.49 -8.97 -13.65
N GLU A 12 6.11 -10.03 -12.97
CA GLU A 12 6.12 -10.11 -11.51
C GLU A 12 6.80 -11.39 -11.10
N GLU A 13 7.68 -11.31 -10.10
CA GLU A 13 8.24 -12.50 -9.50
C GLU A 13 7.12 -13.28 -8.79
N ILE A 14 6.97 -14.55 -9.13
CA ILE A 14 5.97 -15.41 -8.51
C ILE A 14 6.41 -15.67 -7.08
N TYR A 15 5.49 -15.48 -6.15
CA TYR A 15 5.65 -15.89 -4.77
C TYR A 15 4.82 -17.13 -4.45
N GLU A 16 5.28 -17.88 -3.45
CA GLU A 16 4.52 -18.96 -2.84
C GLU A 16 4.35 -18.69 -1.36
N VAL A 17 3.15 -18.95 -0.85
CA VAL A 17 2.90 -19.04 0.59
C VAL A 17 2.92 -20.51 0.96
N LYS A 18 4.04 -20.97 1.53
CA LYS A 18 4.22 -22.38 1.87
C LYS A 18 3.25 -22.77 2.99
N LYS A 19 2.41 -23.77 2.74
CA LYS A 19 1.65 -24.47 3.79
C LYS A 19 2.36 -25.79 4.06
N GLY A 20 3.16 -25.87 5.12
CA GLY A 20 3.89 -27.10 5.43
C GLY A 20 2.93 -28.23 5.83
N TRP A 21 3.01 -29.38 5.17
CA TRP A 21 2.20 -30.56 5.50
C TRP A 21 2.76 -31.37 6.69
N PHE A 22 3.97 -31.05 7.19
CA PHE A 22 4.52 -31.71 8.38
C PHE A 22 5.29 -30.80 9.35
N LEU A 23 5.43 -29.50 9.06
CA LEU A 23 6.00 -28.48 9.97
C LEU A 23 5.30 -27.15 9.72
N LYS A 24 4.68 -26.61 10.78
CA LYS A 24 3.92 -25.35 10.85
C LYS A 24 4.77 -24.11 10.49
N LYS A 25 5.01 -23.85 9.21
CA LYS A 25 5.63 -22.60 8.76
C LYS A 25 4.90 -22.05 7.53
N GLY A 26 4.00 -21.10 7.76
CA GLY A 26 3.40 -20.23 6.75
C GLY A 26 4.34 -19.09 6.32
N GLY A 27 5.34 -19.35 5.48
CA GLY A 27 6.26 -18.31 4.99
C GLY A 27 5.91 -17.84 3.57
N PHE A 28 5.95 -16.53 3.33
CA PHE A 28 6.05 -15.98 1.97
C PHE A 28 7.48 -16.22 1.48
N ALA A 29 7.62 -16.71 0.25
CA ALA A 29 8.92 -16.82 -0.40
C ALA A 29 8.77 -16.52 -1.89
N TRP A 30 9.69 -15.71 -2.40
CA TRP A 30 9.86 -15.59 -3.84
C TRP A 30 10.39 -16.89 -4.44
N THR A 31 9.89 -17.25 -5.61
CA THR A 31 10.25 -18.50 -6.29
C THR A 31 11.43 -18.37 -7.24
N GLY A 32 11.92 -17.16 -7.51
CA GLY A 32 12.91 -16.88 -8.56
C GLY A 32 12.35 -17.00 -9.98
N LYS A 33 11.03 -17.23 -10.14
CA LYS A 33 10.37 -17.34 -11.45
C LYS A 33 9.54 -16.10 -11.70
N THR A 34 9.60 -15.58 -12.92
CA THR A 34 8.78 -14.42 -13.33
C THR A 34 7.56 -14.88 -14.11
N LYS A 35 6.41 -14.23 -13.87
CA LYS A 35 5.20 -14.38 -14.67
C LYS A 35 4.78 -13.02 -15.22
N ILE A 36 4.36 -13.01 -16.48
CA ILE A 36 3.74 -11.82 -17.06
C ILE A 36 2.25 -11.80 -16.70
N TRP A 37 1.81 -10.73 -16.04
CA TRP A 37 0.41 -10.44 -15.80
C TRP A 37 -0.12 -9.48 -16.85
N ASN A 38 -1.39 -9.64 -17.24
CA ASN A 38 -2.08 -8.73 -18.15
C ASN A 38 -3.35 -8.24 -17.44
N TRP A 39 -3.45 -6.94 -17.27
CA TRP A 39 -4.54 -6.23 -16.60
C TRP A 39 -5.26 -5.38 -17.64
N ASP A 40 -6.58 -5.45 -17.65
CA ASP A 40 -7.42 -4.60 -18.49
C ASP A 40 -7.97 -3.42 -17.68
N ASN A 41 -8.74 -2.55 -18.36
CA ASN A 41 -9.44 -1.42 -17.75
C ASN A 41 -8.54 -0.51 -16.89
N CYS A 42 -7.26 -0.40 -17.25
CA CYS A 42 -6.29 0.37 -16.50
C CYS A 42 -6.33 1.84 -16.89
N THR A 43 -6.12 2.73 -15.94
CA THR A 43 -5.82 4.15 -16.16
C THR A 43 -4.37 4.41 -15.79
N VAL A 44 -3.75 5.38 -16.46
CA VAL A 44 -2.33 5.70 -16.26
C VAL A 44 -2.18 7.18 -15.92
N GLY A 45 -1.69 7.43 -14.71
CA GLY A 45 -1.28 8.75 -14.24
C GLY A 45 0.24 8.89 -14.28
N LEU A 46 0.71 10.14 -14.34
CA LEU A 46 2.12 10.50 -14.35
C LEU A 46 2.40 11.48 -13.22
N ALA A 47 3.55 11.30 -12.55
CA ALA A 47 4.14 12.27 -11.63
C ALA A 47 5.64 12.39 -11.93
N LYS A 48 6.24 13.54 -11.60
CA LYS A 48 7.67 13.78 -11.82
C LYS A 48 8.40 14.12 -10.52
N PRO A 49 8.66 13.11 -9.66
CA PRO A 49 9.32 13.32 -8.38
C PRO A 49 10.81 13.67 -8.51
N ARG A 50 11.42 13.38 -9.66
CA ARG A 50 12.84 13.62 -9.95
C ARG A 50 13.02 14.20 -11.35
N SER A 51 14.10 14.96 -11.55
CA SER A 51 14.36 15.58 -12.86
C SER A 51 14.63 14.56 -13.98
N ASP A 52 15.25 13.41 -13.66
CA ASP A 52 15.66 12.37 -14.61
C ASP A 52 14.69 11.17 -14.70
N ARG A 53 13.61 11.17 -13.91
CA ARG A 53 12.67 10.04 -13.84
C ARG A 53 11.23 10.51 -13.85
N THR A 54 10.39 9.73 -14.52
CA THR A 54 8.93 9.88 -14.47
C THR A 54 8.37 8.72 -13.66
N LEU A 55 7.56 9.01 -12.64
CA LEU A 55 6.78 8.02 -11.93
C LEU A 55 5.51 7.74 -12.72
N ILE A 56 5.33 6.50 -13.15
CA ILE A 56 4.11 6.01 -13.79
C ILE A 56 3.26 5.33 -12.72
N ILE A 57 2.00 5.74 -12.64
CA ILE A 57 1.03 5.22 -11.68
C ILE A 57 -0.10 4.56 -12.48
N VAL A 58 -0.15 3.24 -12.44
CA VAL A 58 -1.19 2.46 -13.09
C VAL A 58 -2.25 2.13 -12.07
N ARG A 59 -3.51 2.41 -12.38
CA ARG A 59 -4.66 2.05 -11.56
C ARG A 59 -5.60 1.13 -12.31
N SER A 60 -6.12 0.13 -11.62
CA SER A 60 -7.19 -0.74 -12.10
C SER A 60 -8.28 -0.77 -11.04
N ASP A 61 -9.53 -0.91 -11.45
CA ASP A 61 -10.63 -1.10 -10.53
C ASP A 61 -11.55 -2.23 -10.98
N THR A 62 -12.22 -2.82 -10.00
CA THR A 62 -13.22 -3.85 -10.22
C THR A 62 -14.31 -3.74 -9.18
N ASN A 63 -15.55 -3.99 -9.59
CA ASN A 63 -16.65 -4.15 -8.65
C ASN A 63 -16.69 -5.60 -8.16
N LYS A 64 -16.84 -5.80 -6.86
CA LYS A 64 -17.10 -7.11 -6.24
C LYS A 64 -18.14 -6.97 -5.15
N ASN A 65 -18.88 -8.03 -4.86
CA ASN A 65 -19.70 -8.06 -3.66
C ASN A 65 -18.84 -8.37 -2.44
N SER A 66 -18.90 -7.49 -1.45
CA SER A 66 -18.23 -7.68 -0.17
C SER A 66 -19.10 -8.56 0.73
N LYS A 67 -18.76 -9.86 0.81
CA LYS A 67 -19.40 -10.79 1.76
C LYS A 67 -19.42 -10.27 3.20
N PHE A 68 -18.42 -9.47 3.56
CA PHE A 68 -18.36 -8.88 4.89
C PHE A 68 -19.37 -7.74 5.09
N MET A 69 -19.59 -6.91 4.08
CA MET A 69 -20.55 -5.79 4.14
C MET A 69 -21.96 -6.25 3.74
N GLY A 70 -22.34 -7.48 4.09
CA GLY A 70 -23.66 -8.03 3.75
C GLY A 70 -23.86 -8.28 2.25
N ASP A 71 -22.80 -8.66 1.53
CA ASP A 71 -22.80 -8.88 0.08
C ASP A 71 -23.10 -7.62 -0.75
N ARG A 72 -22.89 -6.43 -0.17
CA ARG A 72 -23.02 -5.16 -0.89
C ARG A 72 -21.95 -5.04 -1.99
N PRO A 73 -22.29 -4.51 -3.18
CA PRO A 73 -21.30 -4.17 -4.19
C PRO A 73 -20.34 -3.09 -3.67
N VAL A 74 -19.04 -3.38 -3.74
CA VAL A 74 -17.94 -2.47 -3.42
C VAL A 74 -17.01 -2.35 -4.62
N LYS A 75 -16.44 -1.16 -4.80
CA LYS A 75 -15.38 -0.87 -5.73
C LYS A 75 -14.05 -1.16 -5.06
N ILE A 76 -13.35 -2.12 -5.63
CA ILE A 76 -11.98 -2.45 -5.28
C ILE A 76 -11.07 -1.71 -6.25
N ARG A 77 -10.08 -1.02 -5.70
CA ARG A 77 -9.07 -0.29 -6.47
C ARG A 77 -7.70 -0.87 -6.23
N PHE A 78 -6.93 -0.96 -7.29
CA PHE A 78 -5.55 -1.41 -7.28
C PHE A 78 -4.64 -0.33 -7.86
N MET A 79 -3.44 -0.18 -7.30
CA MET A 79 -2.42 0.73 -7.80
C MET A 79 -1.06 0.01 -7.92
N LEU A 80 -0.36 0.26 -9.02
CA LEU A 80 1.05 -0.09 -9.21
C LEU A 80 1.81 1.17 -9.65
N GLY A 81 2.85 1.53 -8.90
CA GLY A 81 3.70 2.68 -9.18
C GLY A 81 5.12 2.25 -9.50
N PHE A 82 5.69 2.76 -10.60
CA PHE A 82 7.07 2.47 -10.98
C PHE A 82 7.73 3.66 -11.68
N GLU A 83 9.03 3.86 -11.42
CA GLU A 83 9.79 4.93 -12.06
C GLU A 83 10.35 4.48 -13.40
N VAL A 84 10.29 5.34 -14.42
CA VAL A 84 10.91 5.12 -15.73
C VAL A 84 11.92 6.21 -16.04
N ARG A 85 13.03 5.82 -16.67
CA ARG A 85 14.08 6.73 -17.18
C ARG A 85 14.00 6.93 -18.69
N LYS A 86 13.48 5.95 -19.41
CA LYS A 86 13.35 5.99 -20.87
C LYS A 86 12.20 5.11 -21.34
N ILE A 87 11.63 5.50 -22.48
CA ILE A 87 10.76 4.65 -23.27
C ILE A 87 11.66 3.72 -24.10
N LEU A 88 11.41 2.41 -24.07
CA LEU A 88 12.17 1.46 -24.88
C LEU A 88 11.74 1.51 -26.35
N SER A 89 10.44 1.61 -26.57
CA SER A 89 9.81 1.75 -27.90
C SER A 89 8.33 2.06 -27.73
N GLY A 90 7.70 2.71 -28.69
CA GLY A 90 6.24 2.85 -28.71
C GLY A 90 5.77 4.15 -29.37
N PRO A 91 4.47 4.25 -29.65
CA PRO A 91 3.54 3.13 -29.82
C PRO A 91 3.93 2.33 -31.07
N VAL A 92 4.16 1.02 -30.93
CA VAL A 92 4.51 0.13 -32.05
C VAL A 92 3.46 -0.97 -32.21
N PHE A 93 3.18 -1.34 -33.45
CA PHE A 93 2.24 -2.42 -33.75
C PHE A 93 2.92 -3.80 -33.63
N GLU A 94 2.34 -4.68 -32.83
CA GLU A 94 2.77 -6.06 -32.66
C GLU A 94 1.72 -7.03 -33.22
N LYS A 95 2.14 -7.87 -34.17
CA LYS A 95 1.31 -8.96 -34.70
C LYS A 95 1.39 -10.18 -33.78
N PRO A 96 0.28 -10.92 -33.58
CA PRO A 96 0.30 -12.15 -32.81
C PRO A 96 1.08 -13.23 -33.55
N VAL A 97 1.97 -13.93 -32.84
CA VAL A 97 2.72 -15.05 -33.43
C VAL A 97 1.88 -16.32 -33.40
N LYS A 98 1.65 -16.93 -34.58
CA LYS A 98 0.88 -18.17 -34.72
C LYS A 98 1.55 -19.31 -33.93
N ARG A 99 0.77 -20.06 -33.16
CA ARG A 99 1.25 -21.23 -32.40
C ARG A 99 1.80 -22.29 -33.37
N GLY A 100 3.06 -22.67 -33.17
CA GLY A 100 3.73 -23.68 -34.01
C GLY A 100 5.18 -24.01 -33.61
N GLY A 101 5.82 -23.22 -32.74
CA GLY A 101 7.16 -23.50 -32.19
C GLY A 101 7.30 -23.02 -30.75
N LYS A 102 8.46 -23.30 -30.11
CA LYS A 102 8.81 -22.75 -28.79
C LYS A 102 8.75 -21.22 -28.87
N LEU A 103 7.72 -20.62 -28.26
CA LEU A 103 7.58 -19.17 -28.16
C LEU A 103 8.83 -18.62 -27.47
N LYS A 104 9.47 -17.63 -28.08
CA LYS A 104 10.49 -16.85 -27.38
C LYS A 104 9.79 -16.02 -26.31
N GLU A 105 10.43 -15.90 -25.15
CA GLU A 105 9.95 -15.06 -24.05
C GLU A 105 9.84 -13.59 -24.52
N GLY A 106 8.77 -12.90 -24.11
CA GLY A 106 8.49 -11.52 -24.54
C GLY A 106 7.81 -11.35 -25.91
N VAL A 107 7.43 -12.44 -26.60
CA VAL A 107 6.70 -12.37 -27.87
C VAL A 107 5.18 -12.37 -27.64
N TRP A 108 4.48 -11.45 -28.29
CA TRP A 108 3.02 -11.37 -28.23
C TRP A 108 2.35 -12.59 -28.89
N ASN A 109 1.55 -13.30 -28.12
CA ASN A 109 0.84 -14.52 -28.53
C ASN A 109 -0.67 -14.42 -28.32
N GLY A 110 -1.20 -13.20 -28.18
CA GLY A 110 -2.63 -12.96 -28.05
C GLY A 110 -3.42 -13.24 -29.33
N SER A 111 -4.73 -13.04 -29.27
CA SER A 111 -5.64 -13.36 -30.37
C SER A 111 -5.66 -12.35 -31.51
N LYS A 112 -5.21 -11.11 -31.26
CA LYS A 112 -5.26 -9.97 -32.19
C LYS A 112 -3.96 -9.19 -32.18
N GLY A 113 -3.78 -8.27 -33.13
CA GLY A 113 -2.68 -7.31 -33.07
C GLY A 113 -2.88 -6.32 -31.92
N ARG A 114 -1.81 -5.64 -31.52
CA ARG A 114 -1.87 -4.59 -30.50
C ARG A 114 -0.91 -3.45 -30.80
N TYR A 115 -1.24 -2.25 -30.36
CA TYR A 115 -0.31 -1.13 -30.26
C TYR A 115 0.23 -1.08 -28.84
N VAL A 116 1.54 -0.94 -28.68
CA VAL A 116 2.18 -1.02 -27.36
C VAL A 116 3.28 0.02 -27.18
N ILE A 117 3.33 0.58 -25.97
CA ILE A 117 4.47 1.30 -25.42
C ILE A 117 5.19 0.33 -24.48
N ARG A 118 6.47 0.11 -24.75
CA ARG A 118 7.37 -0.67 -23.90
C ARG A 118 8.19 0.29 -23.06
N LEU A 119 8.17 0.06 -21.76
CA LEU A 119 8.81 0.88 -20.76
C LEU A 119 9.76 0.01 -19.95
N ARG A 120 10.89 0.59 -19.54
CA ARG A 120 11.79 -0.04 -18.59
C ARG A 120 11.74 0.71 -17.29
N GLY A 121 11.38 0.01 -16.23
CA GLY A 121 11.57 0.46 -14.86
C GLY A 121 13.03 0.83 -14.65
N SER A 122 13.26 1.91 -13.91
CA SER A 122 14.57 2.12 -13.31
C SER A 122 14.58 1.34 -12.01
N PRO A 123 15.37 0.27 -11.88
CA PRO A 123 15.58 -0.28 -10.56
C PRO A 123 16.19 0.85 -9.68
N THR A 124 15.96 0.74 -8.38
CA THR A 124 16.63 1.59 -7.38
C THR A 124 18.14 1.31 -7.29
N GLY A 125 18.66 0.37 -8.10
CA GLY A 125 20.07 0.09 -8.39
C GLY A 125 20.28 -0.31 -9.86
N ASP A 126 21.54 -0.41 -10.31
CA ASP A 126 21.90 -0.46 -11.73
C ASP A 126 21.96 -1.89 -12.37
N GLU A 127 21.28 -2.89 -11.82
CA GLU A 127 21.29 -4.26 -12.39
C GLU A 127 20.08 -4.57 -13.28
N PHE A 128 20.35 -5.28 -14.38
CA PHE A 128 19.39 -5.61 -15.45
C PHE A 128 18.52 -6.81 -15.04
N ASP A 129 17.25 -6.56 -14.73
CA ASP A 129 16.24 -7.58 -14.47
C ASP A 129 14.98 -7.33 -15.32
N TRP A 130 14.55 -8.33 -16.10
CA TRP A 130 13.33 -8.24 -16.93
C TRP A 130 12.06 -8.15 -16.10
N SER A 131 12.13 -8.41 -14.79
CA SER A 131 11.02 -8.16 -13.87
C SER A 131 10.57 -6.68 -13.83
N ASP A 132 11.39 -5.77 -14.35
CA ASP A 132 11.08 -4.33 -14.41
C ASP A 132 10.70 -3.85 -15.83
N ASP A 133 10.39 -4.75 -16.78
CA ASP A 133 9.81 -4.34 -18.08
C ASP A 133 8.28 -4.24 -17.97
N TYR A 134 7.74 -3.16 -18.52
CA TYR A 134 6.32 -2.81 -18.47
C TYR A 134 5.78 -2.55 -19.88
N TRP A 135 4.53 -2.93 -20.12
CA TRP A 135 3.84 -2.74 -21.38
C TRP A 135 2.50 -2.04 -21.15
N ILE A 136 2.30 -0.90 -21.79
CA ILE A 136 0.98 -0.26 -21.87
C ILE A 136 0.50 -0.46 -23.30
N TRP A 137 -0.68 -1.02 -23.49
CA TRP A 137 -1.12 -1.43 -24.82
C TRP A 137 -2.64 -1.37 -25.03
N VAL A 138 -3.05 -1.42 -26.29
CA VAL A 138 -4.45 -1.49 -26.73
C VAL A 138 -4.54 -2.42 -27.93
N TYR A 139 -5.69 -3.06 -28.12
CA TYR A 139 -5.92 -3.88 -29.31
C TYR A 139 -5.99 -3.02 -30.58
N ASP A 140 -5.66 -3.64 -31.71
CA ASP A 140 -5.62 -2.97 -33.01
C ASP A 140 -7.00 -2.59 -33.58
N ASP A 141 -8.08 -3.13 -33.00
CA ASP A 141 -9.45 -2.78 -33.31
C ASP A 141 -10.05 -1.73 -32.35
N ASP A 142 -9.32 -1.29 -31.32
CA ASP A 142 -9.73 -0.22 -30.40
C ASP A 142 -9.23 1.15 -30.87
N LEU A 143 -9.97 1.76 -31.81
CA LEU A 143 -9.65 3.09 -32.36
C LEU A 143 -9.60 4.19 -31.28
N SER A 144 -10.39 4.06 -30.20
CA SER A 144 -10.39 5.01 -29.10
C SER A 144 -9.14 4.86 -28.24
N GLY A 145 -8.80 3.63 -27.88
CA GLY A 145 -7.56 3.26 -27.20
C GLY A 145 -6.31 3.67 -27.98
N MET A 146 -6.33 3.58 -29.31
CA MET A 146 -5.21 4.02 -30.15
C MET A 146 -4.91 5.52 -30.04
N LYS A 147 -5.94 6.37 -29.89
CA LYS A 147 -5.72 7.81 -29.62
C LYS A 147 -5.17 8.01 -28.21
N ASN A 148 -5.67 7.25 -27.25
CA ASN A 148 -5.26 7.33 -25.85
C ASN A 148 -3.80 6.93 -25.66
N ILE A 149 -3.36 5.83 -26.30
CA ILE A 149 -1.98 5.35 -26.18
C ILE A 149 -0.99 6.33 -26.85
N ASP A 150 -1.34 6.93 -27.99
CA ASP A 150 -0.49 7.95 -28.62
C ASP A 150 -0.40 9.22 -27.76
N ALA A 151 -1.52 9.69 -27.22
CA ALA A 151 -1.53 10.82 -26.29
C ALA A 151 -0.70 10.53 -25.03
N LEU A 152 -0.84 9.35 -24.45
CA LEU A 152 -0.08 8.92 -23.27
C LEU A 152 1.42 8.82 -23.58
N HIS A 153 1.79 8.29 -24.75
CA HIS A 153 3.19 8.23 -25.18
C HIS A 153 3.83 9.63 -25.18
N ARG A 154 3.16 10.60 -25.83
CA ARG A 154 3.63 12.00 -25.87
C ARG A 154 3.71 12.62 -24.49
N GLN A 155 2.76 12.31 -23.60
CA GLN A 155 2.80 12.79 -22.20
C GLN A 155 3.99 12.20 -21.44
N ILE A 156 4.32 10.92 -21.62
CA ILE A 156 5.49 10.29 -21.01
C ILE A 156 6.78 10.91 -21.58
N GLU A 157 6.89 11.10 -22.89
CA GLU A 157 8.04 11.75 -23.54
C GLU A 157 8.25 13.19 -23.04
N ALA A 158 7.17 13.97 -22.97
CA ALA A 158 7.21 15.34 -22.47
C ALA A 158 7.64 15.38 -20.99
N ASN A 159 7.11 14.47 -20.16
CA ASN A 159 7.52 14.34 -18.77
C ASN A 159 9.00 13.97 -18.67
N LEU A 160 9.47 12.96 -19.41
CA LEU A 160 10.88 12.54 -19.38
C LEU A 160 11.82 13.66 -19.85
N SER A 161 11.42 14.45 -20.85
CA SER A 161 12.23 15.54 -21.40
C SER A 161 12.25 16.79 -20.53
N SER A 162 11.21 17.02 -19.72
CA SER A 162 11.15 18.14 -18.79
C SER A 162 12.27 18.04 -17.75
N LYS A 163 12.95 19.14 -17.41
CA LYS A 163 13.87 19.17 -16.25
C LYS A 163 13.20 19.61 -14.96
N ILE A 164 11.96 20.06 -15.06
CA ILE A 164 11.18 20.61 -13.95
C ILE A 164 10.55 19.44 -13.19
N THR A 165 10.84 19.34 -11.89
CA THR A 165 10.13 18.44 -10.98
C THR A 165 8.69 18.93 -10.81
N SER A 166 7.72 18.03 -10.90
CA SER A 166 6.32 18.37 -10.61
C SER A 166 6.03 18.24 -9.12
N ASP A 167 4.82 18.62 -8.71
CA ASP A 167 4.26 18.23 -7.44
C ASP A 167 4.27 16.69 -7.31
N ASN A 168 4.62 16.16 -6.13
CA ASN A 168 4.58 14.72 -5.83
C ASN A 168 3.13 14.21 -5.65
N VAL A 169 2.21 14.78 -6.42
CA VAL A 169 0.78 14.57 -6.34
C VAL A 169 0.38 13.57 -7.42
N PHE A 170 -0.21 12.47 -7.00
CA PHE A 170 -0.72 11.44 -7.87
C PHE A 170 -2.09 11.90 -8.35
N LYS A 171 -2.11 12.65 -9.46
CA LYS A 171 -3.35 13.16 -10.04
C LYS A 171 -4.30 12.02 -10.40
N VAL A 172 -5.58 12.22 -10.09
CA VAL A 172 -6.65 11.25 -10.35
C VAL A 172 -7.84 12.01 -10.92
N ASP A 173 -8.33 11.56 -12.08
CA ASP A 173 -9.41 12.24 -12.80
C ASP A 173 -10.81 12.01 -12.20
N SER A 174 -10.94 11.12 -11.20
CA SER A 174 -12.22 10.49 -10.85
C SER A 174 -12.67 10.56 -9.38
N ALA A 175 -11.99 11.32 -8.52
CA ALA A 175 -12.47 11.57 -7.16
C ALA A 175 -12.90 13.04 -7.04
N PRO A 176 -14.20 13.37 -6.86
CA PRO A 176 -14.57 14.70 -6.42
C PRO A 176 -13.94 14.94 -5.05
N ILE A 177 -12.88 15.73 -5.02
CA ILE A 177 -12.27 16.21 -3.79
C ILE A 177 -13.15 17.32 -3.26
N ASN A 178 -14.22 16.96 -2.56
CA ASN A 178 -15.09 17.93 -1.91
C ASN A 178 -14.72 18.12 -0.44
N ASN A 179 -13.44 17.96 -0.09
CA ASN A 179 -13.06 18.02 1.31
C ASN A 179 -11.74 18.75 1.55
N ASP A 180 -11.83 19.86 2.29
CA ASP A 180 -10.67 20.54 2.87
C ASP A 180 -10.03 19.73 4.01
N ASP A 181 -10.68 18.64 4.45
CA ASP A 181 -10.12 17.74 5.45
C ASP A 181 -8.84 17.06 4.94
N VAL A 182 -7.83 17.08 5.80
CA VAL A 182 -6.65 16.25 5.61
C VAL A 182 -6.98 14.80 5.95
N VAL A 183 -6.96 13.94 4.95
CA VAL A 183 -7.27 12.51 5.09
C VAL A 183 -6.28 11.71 4.25
N PRO A 184 -5.54 10.75 4.81
CA PRO A 184 -4.56 10.00 4.04
C PRO A 184 -5.21 8.96 3.12
N VAL A 185 -4.52 8.63 2.03
CA VAL A 185 -4.81 7.44 1.21
C VAL A 185 -3.80 6.36 1.58
N ILE A 186 -4.30 5.15 1.83
CA ILE A 186 -3.47 4.03 2.27
C ILE A 186 -3.30 3.03 1.13
N TYR A 187 -2.05 2.63 0.87
CA TYR A 187 -1.72 1.56 -0.05
C TYR A 187 -1.19 0.34 0.71
N GLN A 188 -1.74 -0.83 0.42
CA GLN A 188 -1.31 -2.11 1.03
C GLN A 188 -1.07 -3.15 -0.06
N PRO A 189 0.08 -3.87 -0.06
CA PRO A 189 0.35 -4.97 -1.00
C PRO A 189 -0.83 -5.95 -1.10
N ALA A 190 -1.24 -6.23 -2.33
CA ALA A 190 -2.40 -7.06 -2.64
C ALA A 190 -2.06 -8.55 -2.67
N VAL A 191 -1.63 -9.06 -1.51
CA VAL A 191 -1.24 -10.47 -1.35
C VAL A 191 -2.41 -11.27 -0.76
N ASP A 192 -3.29 -11.74 -1.64
CA ASP A 192 -4.57 -12.42 -1.32
C ASP A 192 -4.43 -13.56 -0.30
N SER A 193 -3.31 -14.29 -0.32
CA SER A 193 -3.06 -15.43 0.57
C SER A 193 -2.91 -15.07 2.05
N LEU A 194 -2.55 -13.83 2.37
CA LEU A 194 -2.36 -13.39 3.76
C LEU A 194 -3.68 -13.05 4.44
N LYS A 195 -4.74 -12.74 3.67
CA LYS A 195 -6.05 -12.30 4.18
C LYS A 195 -5.92 -11.17 5.22
N ASN A 196 -4.96 -10.29 5.00
CA ASN A 196 -4.72 -9.11 5.79
C ASN A 196 -5.20 -7.91 4.97
N PHE A 197 -6.14 -7.14 5.51
CA PHE A 197 -6.69 -5.99 4.82
C PHE A 197 -7.25 -4.96 5.81
N ILE A 198 -7.29 -3.70 5.39
CA ILE A 198 -7.81 -2.62 6.23
C ILE A 198 -9.34 -2.66 6.27
N ARG A 199 -9.90 -2.58 7.48
CA ARG A 199 -11.34 -2.50 7.76
C ARG A 199 -11.80 -1.06 7.90
N GLU A 200 -11.13 -0.29 8.74
CA GLU A 200 -11.57 1.04 9.16
C GLU A 200 -10.39 1.98 9.18
N ILE A 201 -10.64 3.24 8.79
CA ILE A 201 -9.67 4.33 8.81
C ILE A 201 -10.31 5.47 9.59
N ASN A 202 -9.81 5.73 10.79
CA ASN A 202 -10.31 6.81 11.64
C ASN A 202 -9.29 7.95 11.65
N CYS A 203 -9.74 9.19 11.45
CA CYS A 203 -8.89 10.38 11.44
C CYS A 203 -9.41 11.37 12.48
N LYS A 204 -8.60 11.66 13.51
CA LYS A 204 -8.93 12.64 14.54
C LYS A 204 -7.93 13.78 14.54
N ARG A 205 -8.39 15.01 14.26
CA ARG A 205 -7.58 16.21 14.47
C ARG A 205 -7.45 16.52 15.96
N GLN A 206 -6.24 16.80 16.40
CA GLN A 206 -5.87 17.06 17.79
C GLN A 206 -4.78 18.12 17.84
N GLN A 207 -4.73 18.87 18.95
CA GLN A 207 -3.67 19.82 19.22
C GLN A 207 -2.99 19.44 20.54
N ILE A 208 -1.69 19.14 20.50
CA ILE A 208 -0.89 18.86 21.71
C ILE A 208 0.31 19.79 21.70
N ASN A 209 0.54 20.47 22.83
CA ASN A 209 1.70 21.37 23.03
C ASN A 209 1.85 22.41 21.91
N GLY A 210 0.71 22.95 21.43
CA GLY A 210 0.68 23.93 20.34
C GLY A 210 0.90 23.37 18.94
N VAL A 211 1.18 22.07 18.80
CA VAL A 211 1.32 21.39 17.50
C VAL A 211 -0.02 20.78 17.11
N ASP A 212 -0.48 21.12 15.91
CA ASP A 212 -1.67 20.55 15.29
C ASP A 212 -1.29 19.28 14.52
N TYR A 213 -2.04 18.20 14.75
CA TYR A 213 -1.83 16.94 14.06
C TYR A 213 -3.14 16.18 13.87
N ILE A 214 -3.10 15.21 12.97
CA ILE A 214 -4.18 14.25 12.77
C ILE A 214 -3.68 12.89 13.22
N GLU A 215 -4.31 12.34 14.26
CA GLU A 215 -4.15 10.94 14.64
C GLU A 215 -4.93 10.08 13.66
N VAL A 216 -4.24 9.18 12.98
CA VAL A 216 -4.84 8.22 12.06
C VAL A 216 -4.77 6.85 12.70
N THR A 217 -5.92 6.21 12.87
CA THR A 217 -6.05 4.88 13.43
C THR A 217 -6.58 3.92 12.36
N LEU A 218 -5.78 2.91 12.02
CA LEU A 218 -6.12 1.85 11.08
C LEU A 218 -6.52 0.60 11.84
N ILE A 219 -7.69 0.05 11.52
CA ILE A 219 -8.12 -1.26 12.04
C ILE A 219 -7.94 -2.28 10.94
N PHE A 220 -7.16 -3.32 11.20
CA PHE A 220 -6.89 -4.39 10.25
C PHE A 220 -7.74 -5.62 10.57
N GLU A 221 -8.22 -6.26 9.52
CA GLU A 221 -8.67 -7.64 9.61
C GLU A 221 -7.48 -8.56 9.54
N ASN A 222 -7.26 -9.32 10.61
CA ASN A 222 -6.33 -10.43 10.70
C ASN A 222 -4.86 -10.05 10.46
N GLU A 223 -4.05 -10.20 11.49
CA GLU A 223 -2.60 -10.18 11.38
C GLU A 223 -2.08 -11.61 11.18
N ARG A 224 -1.08 -11.78 10.33
CA ARG A 224 -0.36 -13.06 10.17
C ARG A 224 1.13 -12.80 10.12
N LEU A 225 1.81 -13.14 11.20
CA LEU A 225 3.27 -13.14 11.27
C LEU A 225 3.80 -14.37 10.50
N GLN A 226 4.58 -14.14 9.46
CA GLN A 226 5.03 -15.18 8.51
C GLN A 226 6.11 -16.09 9.11
N LYS A 227 6.91 -15.59 10.06
CA LYS A 227 8.03 -16.35 10.65
C LYS A 227 7.65 -17.20 11.86
N SER A 228 6.46 -17.03 12.45
CA SER A 228 6.05 -17.81 13.63
C SER A 228 4.53 -17.95 13.81
N ASP A 229 3.94 -18.99 13.21
CA ASP A 229 2.51 -19.34 13.37
C ASP A 229 2.12 -19.63 14.83
N ASP A 230 3.02 -20.22 15.62
CA ASP A 230 2.76 -20.50 17.05
C ASP A 230 2.71 -19.19 17.87
N PHE A 231 3.44 -18.14 17.46
CA PHE A 231 3.34 -16.81 18.07
C PHE A 231 2.04 -16.11 17.68
N ASP A 232 1.54 -16.28 16.45
CA ASP A 232 0.26 -15.69 16.02
C ASP A 232 -0.94 -16.18 16.85
N LYS A 233 -0.98 -17.47 17.19
CA LYS A 233 -2.03 -18.02 18.10
C LYS A 233 -1.91 -17.47 19.52
N THR A 234 -0.69 -17.46 20.07
CA THR A 234 -0.45 -16.91 21.41
C THR A 234 -0.68 -15.40 21.46
N TYR A 235 -0.39 -14.69 20.38
CA TYR A 235 -0.57 -13.25 20.25
C TYR A 235 -2.04 -12.86 20.06
N LYS A 236 -2.80 -13.64 19.27
CA LYS A 236 -4.27 -13.50 19.18
C LYS A 236 -4.95 -13.79 20.51
N PHE A 237 -4.54 -14.85 21.20
CA PHE A 237 -4.99 -15.13 22.57
C PHE A 237 -4.61 -14.00 23.53
N ALA A 238 -3.38 -13.48 23.47
CA ALA A 238 -2.97 -12.37 24.33
C ALA A 238 -3.77 -11.09 24.05
N ARG A 239 -4.02 -10.75 22.79
CA ARG A 239 -4.81 -9.55 22.45
C ARG A 239 -6.27 -9.70 22.81
N LYS A 240 -6.89 -10.84 22.46
CA LYS A 240 -8.31 -11.10 22.71
C LYS A 240 -8.61 -11.33 24.17
N ASP A 241 -7.86 -12.22 24.82
CA ASP A 241 -8.24 -12.79 26.12
C ASP A 241 -7.40 -12.22 27.28
N LEU A 242 -6.27 -11.56 27.01
CA LEU A 242 -5.40 -11.01 28.06
C LEU A 242 -5.31 -9.48 28.09
N LEU A 243 -5.30 -8.78 26.95
CA LEU A 243 -4.88 -7.36 26.89
C LEU A 243 -5.99 -6.40 26.45
N PHE A 244 -6.63 -6.65 25.31
CA PHE A 244 -7.40 -5.62 24.59
C PHE A 244 -8.85 -6.01 24.29
N GLY A 245 -9.23 -7.28 24.44
CA GLY A 245 -10.61 -7.71 24.18
C GLY A 245 -10.95 -7.81 22.68
N ARG A 246 -9.93 -7.77 21.82
CA ARG A 246 -10.08 -7.76 20.35
C ARG A 246 -9.11 -8.73 19.68
N GLU A 247 -9.59 -9.35 18.61
CA GLU A 247 -8.78 -10.15 17.68
C GLU A 247 -8.20 -9.30 16.54
N LYS A 248 -8.87 -8.19 16.21
CA LYS A 248 -8.44 -7.25 15.17
C LYS A 248 -7.19 -6.53 15.60
N ASP A 249 -6.33 -6.21 14.65
CA ASP A 249 -5.17 -5.37 14.92
C ASP A 249 -5.49 -3.90 14.74
N ILE A 250 -4.83 -3.04 15.50
CA ILE A 250 -5.03 -1.60 15.44
C ILE A 250 -3.68 -0.94 15.47
N GLU A 251 -3.37 -0.20 14.41
CA GLU A 251 -2.17 0.60 14.32
C GLU A 251 -2.50 2.08 14.20
N ARG A 252 -1.56 2.91 14.63
CA ARG A 252 -1.72 4.37 14.55
C ARG A 252 -0.46 5.07 14.08
N PHE A 253 -0.68 6.14 13.34
CA PHE A 253 0.35 7.12 12.98
C PHE A 253 -0.21 8.54 13.11
N LYS A 254 0.65 9.55 13.06
CA LYS A 254 0.24 10.95 13.12
C LYS A 254 0.69 11.70 11.88
N ILE A 255 -0.14 12.63 11.40
CA ILE A 255 0.19 13.61 10.36
C ILE A 255 0.35 14.95 11.06
N ILE A 256 1.55 15.53 11.03
CA ILE A 256 1.81 16.88 11.56
C ILE A 256 1.32 17.90 10.54
N LEU A 257 0.56 18.88 11.03
CA LEU A 257 0.07 19.99 10.22
C LEU A 257 0.93 21.24 10.45
N LYS A 258 1.25 21.94 9.36
CA LYS A 258 1.84 23.27 9.36
C LYS A 258 0.91 24.20 8.59
N GLU A 259 0.45 25.26 9.24
CA GLU A 259 -0.50 26.22 8.64
C GLU A 259 -1.76 25.54 8.08
N GLY A 260 -2.23 24.47 8.75
CA GLY A 260 -3.40 23.68 8.35
C GLY A 260 -3.15 22.71 7.18
N LYS A 261 -1.92 22.60 6.66
CA LYS A 261 -1.55 21.66 5.59
C LYS A 261 -0.66 20.51 6.10
N PRO A 262 -0.74 19.32 5.50
CA PRO A 262 0.13 18.20 5.87
C PRO A 262 1.59 18.51 5.58
N ASP A 263 2.47 18.24 6.56
CA ASP A 263 3.90 18.56 6.47
C ASP A 263 4.77 17.31 6.71
N HIS A 264 4.56 16.61 7.83
CA HIS A 264 5.34 15.43 8.22
C HIS A 264 4.47 14.27 8.73
N LEU A 265 5.00 13.06 8.65
CA LEU A 265 4.45 11.84 9.23
C LEU A 265 5.26 11.43 10.46
N LEU A 266 4.58 10.85 11.45
CA LEU A 266 5.16 10.19 12.61
C LEU A 266 4.66 8.76 12.65
N PHE A 267 5.57 7.79 12.76
CA PHE A 267 5.26 6.34 12.82
C PHE A 267 5.78 5.71 14.12
N PRO A 268 5.20 6.04 15.29
CA PRO A 268 5.77 5.61 16.57
C PRO A 268 5.73 4.09 16.72
N GLY A 269 6.89 3.45 16.69
CA GLY A 269 7.03 2.00 16.86
C GLY A 269 6.46 1.15 15.73
N ILE A 270 6.14 1.74 14.57
CA ILE A 270 5.58 1.03 13.40
C ILE A 270 6.24 1.44 12.08
N TYR A 271 7.37 2.15 12.12
CA TYR A 271 8.04 2.55 10.89
C TYR A 271 8.64 1.33 10.19
N SER A 272 8.37 1.16 8.91
CA SER A 272 8.78 -0.03 8.15
C SER A 272 10.25 -0.08 7.78
N LYS A 273 11.03 0.96 8.06
CA LYS A 273 12.48 0.97 7.79
C LYS A 273 13.27 1.00 9.08
N GLU A 274 14.40 0.31 9.06
CA GLU A 274 15.31 0.24 10.20
C GLU A 274 16.63 0.93 9.84
N MET A 275 17.18 1.67 10.79
CA MET A 275 18.52 2.21 10.69
C MET A 275 19.49 1.16 11.27
N GLU A 276 20.28 0.53 10.40
CA GLU A 276 21.30 -0.43 10.79
C GLU A 276 22.67 0.17 10.47
N ASN A 277 23.48 0.47 11.50
CA ASN A 277 24.81 1.08 11.36
C ASN A 277 24.82 2.39 10.55
N GLY A 278 23.79 3.23 10.71
CA GLY A 278 23.66 4.48 9.97
C GLY A 278 23.13 4.34 8.54
N VAL A 279 22.86 3.11 8.09
CA VAL A 279 22.26 2.82 6.78
C VAL A 279 20.77 2.49 6.97
N CYS A 280 19.91 3.22 6.26
CA CYS A 280 18.50 2.90 6.22
C CYS A 280 18.29 1.68 5.31
N ARG A 281 17.89 0.55 5.89
CA ARG A 281 17.53 -0.64 5.10
C ARG A 281 16.04 -0.65 4.84
N GLU A 282 15.68 -0.65 3.56
CA GLU A 282 14.31 -0.92 3.14
C GLU A 282 14.00 -2.39 3.42
N ARG A 283 12.79 -2.62 3.92
CA ARG A 283 12.31 -3.93 4.33
C ARG A 283 11.03 -4.16 3.53
N ASP A 284 11.14 -5.02 2.52
CA ASP A 284 10.00 -5.45 1.71
C ASP A 284 9.10 -6.42 2.52
N ILE A 285 8.12 -7.00 1.85
CA ILE A 285 7.15 -7.95 2.44
C ILE A 285 7.79 -9.18 3.13
N LEU A 286 9.08 -9.48 2.92
CA LEU A 286 9.80 -10.60 3.55
C LEU A 286 10.22 -10.31 5.01
N PHE A 287 10.20 -9.04 5.40
CA PHE A 287 10.68 -8.58 6.71
C PHE A 287 9.50 -8.23 7.61
N ASP A 288 8.80 -9.29 8.03
CA ASP A 288 7.54 -9.30 8.77
C ASP A 288 7.61 -9.05 10.29
N SER A 289 8.81 -8.80 10.84
CA SER A 289 9.03 -8.67 12.28
C SER A 289 9.69 -7.35 12.69
N THR A 290 9.95 -6.46 11.73
CA THR A 290 10.76 -5.27 11.97
C THR A 290 9.88 -4.05 12.07
N HIS A 291 10.03 -3.34 13.20
CA HIS A 291 9.50 -2.00 13.41
C HIS A 291 10.66 -1.08 13.79
N GLY A 292 10.88 -0.05 12.97
CA GLY A 292 11.73 1.08 13.28
C GLY A 292 11.02 2.09 14.19
N ASP A 293 11.72 3.18 14.48
CA ASP A 293 11.21 4.27 15.32
C ASP A 293 10.65 3.78 16.67
N THR A 294 11.33 2.78 17.27
CA THR A 294 11.03 2.18 18.58
C THR A 294 11.41 3.12 19.73
N VAL A 295 10.87 4.32 19.71
CA VAL A 295 11.06 5.32 20.76
C VAL A 295 10.20 4.97 21.97
N LYS A 296 10.74 5.16 23.19
CA LYS A 296 9.98 4.96 24.43
C LYS A 296 8.81 5.92 24.56
N ASN A 297 8.97 7.15 24.05
CA ASN A 297 7.92 8.16 24.00
C ASN A 297 7.45 8.33 22.55
N PRO A 298 6.20 7.98 22.22
CA PRO A 298 5.65 8.09 20.86
C PRO A 298 5.73 9.49 20.25
N ASP A 299 5.62 10.55 21.06
CA ASP A 299 5.68 11.94 20.58
C ASP A 299 7.10 12.39 20.21
N LYS A 300 8.11 11.58 20.55
CA LYS A 300 9.51 11.76 20.16
C LYS A 300 9.89 10.93 18.93
N ALA A 301 8.91 10.30 18.26
CA ALA A 301 9.19 9.58 17.02
C ALA A 301 9.82 10.52 15.98
N PRO A 302 10.78 10.06 15.17
CA PRO A 302 11.35 10.85 14.10
C PRO A 302 10.29 11.38 13.13
N LYS A 303 10.34 12.69 12.84
CA LYS A 303 9.51 13.34 11.83
C LYS A 303 9.98 12.90 10.43
N ARG A 304 9.08 12.37 9.62
CA ARG A 304 9.34 11.93 8.25
C ARG A 304 8.66 12.88 7.27
N PRO A 305 9.34 13.55 6.34
CA PRO A 305 8.66 14.42 5.38
C PRO A 305 7.70 13.60 4.51
N ILE A 306 6.53 14.17 4.21
CA ILE A 306 5.57 13.52 3.31
C ILE A 306 6.16 13.51 1.91
N LYS A 307 6.26 12.32 1.31
CA LYS A 307 6.85 12.16 -0.02
C LYS A 307 5.81 12.29 -1.13
N TYR A 308 4.63 11.73 -0.94
CA TYR A 308 3.61 11.62 -1.98
C TYR A 308 2.24 12.01 -1.45
N PHE A 309 1.43 12.52 -2.37
CA PHE A 309 0.08 13.00 -2.10
C PHE A 309 -0.89 12.45 -3.15
N PHE A 310 -2.15 12.25 -2.79
CA PHE A 310 -3.19 11.73 -3.67
C PHE A 310 -4.09 12.87 -4.12
N ALA A 311 -4.19 13.10 -5.44
CA ALA A 311 -5.03 14.10 -6.08
C ALA A 311 -4.73 15.58 -5.73
N ASP A 312 -4.45 15.94 -4.47
CA ASP A 312 -3.96 17.24 -4.01
C ASP A 312 -3.09 17.13 -2.73
N LEU A 313 -2.64 18.26 -2.19
CA LEU A 313 -1.76 18.32 -1.01
C LEU A 313 -2.45 18.04 0.33
N ASN A 314 -3.77 17.89 0.40
CA ASN A 314 -4.48 17.56 1.64
C ASN A 314 -4.44 16.06 1.93
N HIS A 315 -4.14 15.23 0.93
CA HIS A 315 -4.28 13.78 1.05
C HIS A 315 -2.93 13.06 0.98
N PRO A 316 -2.15 13.02 2.08
CA PRO A 316 -0.87 12.33 2.07
C PRO A 316 -1.04 10.83 1.82
N ILE A 317 -0.08 10.24 1.12
CA ILE A 317 -0.06 8.81 0.84
C ILE A 317 0.78 8.09 1.89
N VAL A 318 0.27 6.96 2.39
CA VAL A 318 0.98 6.06 3.30
C VAL A 318 0.96 4.64 2.76
N PHE A 319 2.12 3.99 2.76
CA PHE A 319 2.29 2.60 2.36
C PHE A 319 2.38 1.70 3.59
N VAL A 320 1.57 0.64 3.61
CA VAL A 320 1.71 -0.48 4.53
C VAL A 320 2.67 -1.47 3.87
N ASN A 321 3.83 -1.72 4.46
CA ASN A 321 4.89 -2.47 3.78
C ASN A 321 4.88 -3.97 4.08
N THR A 322 4.19 -4.41 5.13
CA THR A 322 4.44 -5.73 5.72
C THR A 322 3.17 -6.39 6.25
N SER A 323 3.28 -7.69 6.59
CA SER A 323 2.19 -8.46 7.22
C SER A 323 1.99 -8.18 8.72
N ASN A 324 2.92 -7.47 9.37
CA ASN A 324 2.80 -6.89 10.73
C ASN A 324 2.36 -5.42 10.70
N HIS A 325 1.80 -4.93 9.59
CA HIS A 325 1.23 -3.58 9.47
C HIS A 325 2.21 -2.40 9.65
N ALA A 326 3.51 -2.62 9.49
CA ALA A 326 4.49 -1.53 9.49
C ALA A 326 4.26 -0.59 8.30
N MET A 327 4.51 0.71 8.49
CA MET A 327 4.14 1.77 7.54
C MET A 327 5.32 2.68 7.17
N ALA A 328 5.23 3.33 6.01
CA ALA A 328 6.12 4.43 5.63
C ALA A 328 5.45 5.38 4.62
N GLY A 329 6.09 6.53 4.41
CA GLY A 329 5.71 7.47 3.33
C GLY A 329 6.23 7.06 1.95
N ASP A 330 6.94 5.94 1.81
CA ASP A 330 7.44 5.40 0.56
C ASP A 330 7.20 3.90 0.40
N ASP A 331 7.16 3.50 -0.86
CA ASP A 331 6.82 2.15 -1.31
C ASP A 331 8.05 1.24 -1.31
N ALA A 332 8.13 0.33 -0.34
CA ALA A 332 9.18 -0.71 -0.32
C ALA A 332 8.83 -1.93 -1.19
N ASN A 333 7.62 -1.99 -1.73
CA ASN A 333 7.06 -3.13 -2.47
C ASN A 333 6.65 -2.73 -3.88
N HIS A 334 7.48 -1.93 -4.57
CA HIS A 334 7.17 -1.30 -5.86
C HIS A 334 6.78 -2.28 -6.99
N ARG A 335 7.17 -3.56 -6.88
CA ARG A 335 6.82 -4.63 -7.84
C ARG A 335 5.43 -5.25 -7.62
N LEU A 336 4.79 -5.00 -6.48
CA LEU A 336 3.50 -5.57 -6.13
C LEU A 336 2.37 -4.57 -6.34
N TRP A 337 1.25 -5.06 -6.90
CA TRP A 337 -0.02 -4.34 -6.85
C TRP A 337 -0.42 -4.06 -5.41
N LYS A 338 -1.06 -2.92 -5.19
CA LYS A 338 -1.55 -2.50 -3.88
C LYS A 338 -3.04 -2.27 -3.91
N TRP A 339 -3.75 -2.72 -2.89
CA TRP A 339 -5.07 -2.22 -2.55
C TRP A 339 -4.97 -0.71 -2.29
N GLU A 340 -5.81 0.07 -2.94
CA GLU A 340 -5.92 1.52 -2.76
C GLU A 340 -7.14 1.83 -1.89
N TYR A 341 -6.91 2.26 -0.65
CA TYR A 341 -7.96 2.62 0.29
C TYR A 341 -8.15 4.13 0.33
N ILE A 342 -9.26 4.60 -0.25
CA ILE A 342 -9.68 6.00 -0.27
C ILE A 342 -10.80 6.18 0.76
N PRO A 343 -10.55 6.81 1.93
CA PRO A 343 -11.51 6.78 3.04
C PRO A 343 -12.85 7.46 2.74
N TRP A 344 -12.88 8.45 1.86
CA TRP A 344 -14.10 9.19 1.52
C TRP A 344 -14.89 8.59 0.35
N GLU A 345 -14.47 7.44 -0.20
CA GLU A 345 -15.21 6.81 -1.28
C GLU A 345 -16.43 6.02 -0.76
N GLU A 346 -17.63 6.43 -1.16
CA GLU A 346 -18.91 5.86 -0.66
C GLU A 346 -19.08 4.36 -0.92
N ASN A 347 -18.49 3.86 -2.02
CA ASN A 347 -18.54 2.46 -2.40
C ASN A 347 -17.17 1.77 -2.29
N GLY A 348 -16.25 2.32 -1.50
CA GLY A 348 -14.89 1.80 -1.36
C GLY A 348 -14.81 0.43 -0.68
N ALA A 349 -13.64 -0.19 -0.77
CA ALA A 349 -13.34 -1.47 -0.10
C ALA A 349 -13.13 -1.35 1.42
N ALA A 350 -12.83 -0.14 1.92
CA ALA A 350 -12.81 0.15 3.35
C ALA A 350 -14.25 0.37 3.87
N VAL A 351 -14.52 -0.14 5.07
CA VAL A 351 -15.88 -0.21 5.63
C VAL A 351 -16.30 1.11 6.28
N TYR A 352 -15.36 1.88 6.81
CA TYR A 352 -15.70 3.08 7.58
C TYR A 352 -14.58 4.13 7.60
N ARG A 353 -14.94 5.37 7.25
CA ARG A 353 -14.23 6.59 7.65
C ARG A 353 -14.83 7.08 8.96
N GLY A 354 -14.02 7.07 10.03
CA GLY A 354 -14.42 7.59 11.33
C GLY A 354 -13.65 8.83 11.74
N ASP A 355 -14.18 9.52 12.75
CA ASP A 355 -13.58 10.68 13.41
C ASP A 355 -13.17 10.37 14.86
N SER A 356 -13.02 9.08 15.17
CA SER A 356 -12.67 8.57 16.49
C SER A 356 -11.16 8.62 16.75
N SER A 357 -10.77 8.98 17.98
CA SER A 357 -9.38 8.80 18.43
C SER A 357 -9.06 7.32 18.69
N LEU A 358 -7.79 6.97 18.88
CA LEU A 358 -7.41 5.61 19.29
C LEU A 358 -8.14 5.19 20.57
N ALA A 359 -8.25 6.09 21.55
CA ALA A 359 -8.93 5.80 22.81
C ALA A 359 -10.42 5.48 22.61
N ASP A 360 -11.08 6.16 21.68
CA ASP A 360 -12.49 5.91 21.36
C ASP A 360 -12.68 4.60 20.60
N VAL A 361 -11.74 4.25 19.71
CA VAL A 361 -11.74 2.96 19.02
C VAL A 361 -11.51 1.81 20.02
N GLU A 362 -10.53 1.94 20.92
CA GLU A 362 -10.24 0.94 21.94
C GLU A 362 -11.41 0.71 22.91
N LYS A 363 -12.16 1.76 23.26
CA LYS A 363 -13.38 1.63 24.09
C LYS A 363 -14.47 0.75 23.46
N ARG A 364 -14.47 0.55 22.14
CA ARG A 364 -15.40 -0.36 21.45
C ARG A 364 -15.14 -1.84 21.81
N PHE A 365 -13.97 -2.14 22.36
CA PHE A 365 -13.54 -3.49 22.73
C PHE A 365 -13.40 -3.59 24.26
N PRO A 366 -14.43 -4.07 24.98
CA PRO A 366 -14.39 -4.19 26.43
C PRO A 366 -13.29 -5.17 26.87
N GLU A 367 -12.68 -4.91 28.02
CA GLU A 367 -11.61 -5.78 28.52
C GLU A 367 -12.11 -7.21 28.74
N PRO A 368 -11.32 -8.22 28.35
CA PRO A 368 -11.68 -9.59 28.60
C PRO A 368 -11.59 -9.83 30.12
N PRO A 369 -12.63 -10.46 30.72
CA PRO A 369 -12.56 -10.84 32.12
C PRO A 369 -11.41 -11.83 32.29
N LEU A 370 -10.53 -11.59 33.26
CA LEU A 370 -9.38 -12.48 33.53
C LEU A 370 -9.77 -13.81 34.20
N TRP A 371 -11.05 -14.17 34.18
CA TRP A 371 -11.59 -15.37 34.81
C TRP A 371 -11.04 -16.60 34.07
N GLY A 372 -10.25 -17.43 34.75
CA GLY A 372 -9.61 -18.61 34.17
C GLY A 372 -8.17 -18.40 33.69
N VAL A 373 -7.62 -17.17 33.75
CA VAL A 373 -6.19 -16.93 33.50
C VAL A 373 -5.38 -17.39 34.73
N PRO A 374 -4.27 -18.13 34.58
CA PRO A 374 -3.45 -18.50 35.73
C PRO A 374 -2.96 -17.29 36.53
N LYS A 375 -3.04 -17.33 37.88
CA LYS A 375 -2.64 -16.21 38.79
C LYS A 375 -1.23 -15.66 38.55
N TRP A 376 -0.31 -16.47 38.01
CA TRP A 376 1.06 -16.03 37.68
C TRP A 376 1.14 -15.19 36.39
N ILE A 377 0.15 -15.30 35.50
CA ILE A 377 0.01 -14.47 34.28
C ILE A 377 -0.73 -13.16 34.59
N PHE A 378 -1.64 -13.16 35.58
CA PHE A 378 -2.41 -11.98 36.00
C PHE A 378 -1.53 -10.73 36.24
N GLY A 379 -0.42 -10.88 36.97
CA GLY A 379 0.47 -9.76 37.28
C GLY A 379 1.28 -9.23 36.08
N LEU A 380 1.45 -10.05 35.03
CA LEU A 380 2.06 -9.63 33.77
C LEU A 380 1.02 -8.98 32.86
N ALA A 381 -0.17 -9.56 32.75
CA ALA A 381 -1.29 -9.02 31.98
C ALA A 381 -1.71 -7.63 32.48
N ASN A 382 -1.84 -7.44 33.80
CA ASN A 382 -2.18 -6.14 34.39
C ASN A 382 -1.09 -5.08 34.14
N ARG A 383 0.20 -5.44 34.26
CA ARG A 383 1.31 -4.52 33.93
C ARG A 383 1.33 -4.13 32.46
N LEU A 384 1.05 -5.08 31.56
CA LEU A 384 0.97 -4.81 30.12
C LEU A 384 -0.26 -3.97 29.76
N ARG A 385 -1.43 -4.23 30.38
CA ARG A 385 -2.63 -3.39 30.23
C ARG A 385 -2.36 -1.94 30.66
N GLN A 386 -1.74 -1.74 31.82
CA GLN A 386 -1.37 -0.41 32.31
C GLN A 386 -0.38 0.30 31.39
N LYS A 387 0.64 -0.41 30.88
CA LYS A 387 1.63 0.16 29.96
C LYS A 387 1.04 0.55 28.60
N ASN A 388 0.10 -0.24 28.09
CA ASN A 388 -0.48 -0.02 26.76
C ASN A 388 -1.66 0.97 26.76
N ARG A 389 -2.26 1.27 27.92
CA ARG A 389 -3.40 2.18 28.08
C ARG A 389 -3.10 3.42 28.93
N ALA A 390 -1.87 3.59 29.41
CA ALA A 390 -1.46 4.86 30.00
C ALA A 390 -1.74 5.98 28.98
N PRO A 391 -2.51 7.00 29.32
CA PRO A 391 -2.62 8.20 28.50
C PRO A 391 -1.21 8.68 28.19
N CYS A 392 -0.94 9.08 26.95
CA CYS A 392 0.32 9.79 26.65
C CYS A 392 0.46 11.09 27.47
N ASP A 393 -0.57 11.48 28.22
CA ASP A 393 -0.60 12.65 29.10
C ASP A 393 -0.03 12.40 30.51
N SER A 394 0.44 11.19 30.87
CA SER A 394 0.87 10.91 32.25
C SER A 394 2.35 11.17 32.56
N GLU A 395 3.11 11.81 31.67
CA GLU A 395 4.40 12.44 32.02
C GLU A 395 4.55 13.78 31.27
N LEU A 396 3.87 14.79 31.79
CA LEU A 396 4.24 16.21 31.64
C LEU A 396 5.23 16.60 32.73
#